data_AF-A0A1M6DVP6-F1
#
_entry.id   AF-A0A1M6DVP6-F1
#
_cell.length_a   1.000
_cell.length_b   1.000
_cell.length_c   1.000
_cell.angle_alpha   90.00
_cell.angle_beta   90.00
_cell.angle_gamma   90.00
#
_symmetry.space_group_name_H-M   'P 1'
#
loop_
_entity.id
_entity.type
_entity.pdbx_description
1 polymer ?
#
loop_
_entity_poly.entity_id
_entity_poly.type
_entity_poly.pdbx_seq_one_letter_code
_entity_poly.pdbx_strand_id
1 'polypeptide(L)' 'MLLIGRFGLLTGAFLALTAGLTALLNPPGTAEFVISAVTVVIGLAVLSLGLLAVLIERKHRE' A
#
# COMPACT_ATOMS: atom_id res chain seq x y z
N MET A 1 -14.11 12.60 5.00
CA MET A 1 -13.23 11.78 4.14
C MET A 1 -12.34 10.83 4.96
N LEU A 2 -12.46 10.85 6.30
CA LEU A 2 -11.49 10.20 7.20
C LEU A 2 -11.49 8.67 7.10
N LEU A 3 -12.67 8.11 6.80
CA LEU A 3 -12.85 6.69 6.50
C LEU A 3 -12.13 6.28 5.21
N ILE A 4 -12.14 7.12 4.17
CA ILE A 4 -11.45 6.85 2.88
C ILE A 4 -9.93 6.88 3.10
N GLY A 5 -9.42 7.85 3.86
CA GLY A 5 -7.99 7.91 4.21
C GLY A 5 -7.52 6.72 5.05
N ARG A 6 -8.28 6.31 6.08
CA ARG A 6 -7.98 5.10 6.88
C ARG A 6 -8.09 3.82 6.08
N PHE A 7 -9.09 3.72 5.20
CA PHE A 7 -9.26 2.56 4.33
C PHE A 7 -8.07 2.44 3.38
N GLY A 8 -7.67 3.52 2.71
CA GLY A 8 -6.47 3.54 1.86
C GLY A 8 -5.19 3.14 2.61
N LEU A 9 -5.01 3.63 3.85
CA LEU A 9 -3.88 3.24 4.70
C LEU A 9 -3.88 1.74 5.01
N LEU A 10 -5.01 1.17 5.44
CA LEU A 10 -5.11 -0.24 5.78
C LEU A 10 -4.95 -1.14 4.56
N THR A 11 -5.62 -0.82 3.45
CA THR A 11 -5.54 -1.59 2.21
C THR A 11 -4.14 -1.55 1.64
N GLY A 12 -3.50 -0.38 1.59
CA GLY A 12 -2.13 -0.28 1.10
C GLY A 12 -1.12 -1.02 2.00
N ALA A 13 -1.28 -0.94 3.33
CA ALA A 13 -0.44 -1.67 4.28
C ALA A 13 -0.54 -3.18 4.06
N PHE A 14 -1.78 -3.67 3.96
CA PHE A 14 -2.03 -5.07 3.69
C PHE A 14 -1.40 -5.50 2.36
N LEU A 15 -1.66 -4.76 1.28
CA LEU A 15 -1.16 -5.09 -0.06
C LEU A 15 0.36 -5.14 -0.10
N ALA A 16 1.04 -4.14 0.49
CA ALA A 16 2.50 -4.08 0.54
C ALA A 16 3.09 -5.23 1.37
N LEU A 17 2.50 -5.55 2.52
CA LEU A 17 2.99 -6.61 3.40
C LEU A 17 2.80 -8.00 2.78
N THR A 18 1.60 -8.29 2.26
CA THR A 18 1.32 -9.61 1.69
C THR A 18 2.15 -9.84 0.42
N ALA A 19 2.18 -8.86 -0.48
CA ALA A 19 2.97 -8.97 -1.70
C ALA A 19 4.49 -8.96 -1.42
N GLY A 20 4.95 -8.24 -0.40
CA GLY A 20 6.36 -8.23 0.00
C GLY A 20 6.77 -9.60 0.56
N LEU A 21 5.91 -10.21 1.36
CA LEU A 21 6.11 -11.57 1.85
C LEU A 21 6.11 -12.58 0.70
N THR A 22 5.18 -12.47 -0.27
CA THR A 22 5.17 -13.31 -1.47
C THR A 22 6.43 -13.12 -2.31
N ALA A 23 6.90 -11.88 -2.51
CA ALA A 23 8.14 -11.61 -3.25
C ALA A 23 9.37 -12.21 -2.53
N LEU A 24 9.40 -12.17 -1.20
CA LEU A 24 10.48 -12.74 -0.39
C LEU A 24 10.54 -14.27 -0.49
N LEU A 25 9.37 -14.92 -0.59
CA LEU A 25 9.26 -16.39 -0.62
C LEU A 25 9.45 -16.99 -2.01
N ASN A 26 9.35 -16.18 -3.08
CA ASN A 26 9.50 -16.65 -4.45
C ASN A 26 10.89 -16.33 -5.01
N PRO A 27 11.51 -17.26 -5.75
CA PRO A 27 12.82 -17.03 -6.35
C PRO A 27 12.77 -15.87 -7.37
N PRO A 28 13.81 -15.02 -7.42
CA PRO A 28 13.88 -13.95 -8.40
C PRO A 28 13.96 -14.51 -9.83
N GLY A 29 13.27 -13.84 -10.77
CA GLY A 29 13.19 -14.25 -12.18
C GLY A 29 11.93 -15.02 -12.56
N THR A 30 11.04 -15.32 -11.61
CA THR A 30 9.72 -15.88 -11.91
C THR A 30 8.69 -14.77 -12.16
N ALA A 31 7.65 -15.08 -12.94
CA ALA A 31 6.52 -14.17 -13.14
C ALA A 31 5.85 -13.80 -11.79
N GLU A 32 5.76 -14.75 -10.86
CA GLU A 32 5.19 -14.56 -9.53
C GLU A 32 5.97 -13.53 -8.70
N PHE A 33 7.30 -13.55 -8.78
CA PHE A 33 8.16 -12.54 -8.15
C PHE A 33 7.91 -11.15 -8.73
N VAL A 34 7.84 -11.03 -10.06
CA VAL A 34 7.60 -9.74 -10.74
C VAL A 34 6.23 -9.16 -10.35
N ILE A 35 5.19 -9.99 -10.36
CA ILE A 35 3.83 -9.59 -9.98
C ILE A 35 3.81 -9.14 -8.52
N SER A 36 4.48 -9.88 -7.63
CA SER A 36 4.57 -9.52 -6.22
C SER A 36 5.30 -8.20 -6.00
N ALA A 37 6.45 -7.99 -6.66
CA ALA A 37 7.20 -6.74 -6.58
C ALA A 37 6.37 -5.54 -7.07
N VAL A 38 5.67 -5.66 -8.20
CA VAL A 38 4.78 -4.60 -8.71
C VAL A 38 3.64 -4.33 -7.73
N THR A 39 3.08 -5.38 -7.14
CA THR A 39 1.99 -5.25 -6.15
C THR A 39 2.45 -4.55 -4.88
N VAL A 40 3.69 -4.77 -4.42
CA VAL A 40 4.29 -4.00 -3.32
C VAL A 40 4.32 -2.51 -3.65
N VAL A 41 4.80 -2.15 -4.85
CA VAL A 41 4.88 -0.76 -5.30
C VAL A 41 3.49 -0.11 -5.33
N ILE A 42 2.48 -0.82 -5.82
CA ILE A 42 1.08 -0.34 -5.81
C ILE A 42 0.58 -0.17 -4.37
N GLY A 43 0.85 -1.13 -3.48
CA GLY A 43 0.49 -1.05 -2.07
C GLY A 43 1.09 0.18 -1.37
N LEU A 44 2.37 0.47 -1.65
CA LEU A 44 3.04 1.68 -1.16
C LEU A 44 2.42 2.97 -1.71
N ALA A 45 2.05 3.00 -2.99
CA ALA A 45 1.37 4.16 -3.56
C ALA A 45 0.00 4.41 -2.89
N VAL A 46 -0.79 3.35 -2.68
CA VAL A 46 -2.08 3.43 -1.99
C VAL A 46 -1.91 3.88 -0.53
N LEU A 47 -0.87 3.38 0.16
CA LEU A 47 -0.48 3.84 1.50
C LEU A 47 -0.19 5.34 1.53
N SER A 48 0.64 5.83 0.61
CA SER A 48 0.98 7.24 0.52
C SER A 48 -0.25 8.10 0.27
N LEU A 49 -1.15 7.69 -0.63
CA LEU A 49 -2.39 8.40 -0.89
C LEU A 49 -3.34 8.40 0.32
N GLY A 50 -3.48 7.27 1.01
CA GLY A 50 -4.27 7.19 2.25
C GLY A 50 -3.72 8.10 3.34
N LEU A 51 -2.40 8.13 3.51
CA LEU A 51 -1.72 9.02 4.46
C LEU A 51 -1.94 10.49 4.11
N LEU A 52 -1.76 10.87 2.85
CA LEU A 52 -2.02 12.24 2.37
C LEU A 52 -3.47 12.65 2.61
N ALA A 53 -4.44 11.78 2.33
CA ALA A 53 -5.85 12.04 2.59
C ALA A 53 -6.11 12.30 4.09
N VAL A 54 -5.50 11.50 4.98
CA VAL A 54 -5.61 11.72 6.43
C VAL A 54 -4.98 13.05 6.83
N LEU A 55 -3.78 13.38 6.33
CA LEU A 55 -3.08 14.62 6.67
C LEU A 55 -3.86 15.87 6.19
N ILE A 56 -4.41 15.83 4.98
CA ILE A 56 -5.23 16.93 4.44
C ILE A 56 -6.47 17.14 5.31
N GLU A 57 -7.14 16.07 5.74
CA GLU A 57 -8.32 16.19 6.59
C GLU A 57 -8.00 16.64 8.01
N ARG A 58 -6.83 16.28 8.55
CA ARG A 58 -6.35 16.84 9.83
C ARG A 58 -6.13 18.34 9.70
N LYS A 59 -5.43 18.79 8.66
CA LYS A 59 -5.21 20.23 8.40
C LYS A 59 -6.52 21.00 8.17
N HIS A 60 -7.53 20.37 7.57
CA HIS A 60 -8.82 21.03 7.33
C HIS A 60 -9.68 21.14 8.60
N ARG A 61 -9.45 20.30 9.61
CA ARG A 61 -10.21 20.30 10.87
C ARG A 61 -9.62 21.23 11.94
N GLU A 62 -8.39 21.71 11.75
CA GLU A 62 -7.73 22.74 12.56
C GLU A 62 -8.13 24.14 12.07
#